data_AF-A0A941ZRF1-F1
#
_entry.id   AF-A0A941ZRF1-F1
#
_cell.length_a   1.000
_cell.length_b   1.000
_cell.length_c   1.000
_cell.angle_alpha   90.00
_cell.angle_beta   90.00
_cell.angle_gamma   90.00
#
_symmetry.space_group_name_H-M   'P 1'
#
loop_
_entity.id
_entity.type
_entity.pdbx_description
1 polymer ?
#
loop_
_entity_poly.entity_id
_entity_poly.type
_entity_poly.pdbx_seq_one_letter_code
_entity_poly.pdbx_strand_id
1 'polypeptide(L)'
;MIEAEMQRAAREARNFQVVSQDDPRFPSSVEAIIDDRELDLSWLNNIEFMPTLIRFEGGREVERVVGWDRDGWQRLTGIADLGARHPVFKPG
;
A
#
# COMPACT_ATOMS: atom_id res chain seq x y z
N MET A 1 -10.82 7.34 4.18
CA MET A 1 -9.77 7.01 3.20
C MET A 1 -8.42 7.05 3.89
N ILE A 2 -7.48 6.17 3.54
CA ILE A 2 -6.12 6.12 4.11
C ILE A 2 -5.08 6.80 3.20
N GLU A 3 -5.53 7.65 2.26
CA GLU A 3 -4.69 8.30 1.25
C GLU A 3 -3.46 8.98 1.88
N ALA A 4 -3.65 9.76 2.95
CA ALA A 4 -2.57 10.45 3.65
C ALA A 4 -1.49 9.49 4.18
N GLU A 5 -1.86 8.28 4.58
CA GLU A 5 -0.92 7.26 5.06
C GLU A 5 -0.17 6.60 3.89
N MET A 6 -0.83 6.39 2.75
CA MET A 6 -0.15 5.94 1.52
C MET A 6 0.86 6.97 1.02
N GLN A 7 0.48 8.25 1.02
CA GLN A 7 1.38 9.36 0.67
C GLN A 7 2.56 9.45 1.63
N ARG A 8 2.30 9.25 2.93
CA ARG A 8 3.35 9.28 3.94
C ARG A 8 4.30 8.10 3.81
N ALA A 9 3.79 6.89 3.61
CA ALA A 9 4.59 5.71 3.33
C ALA A 9 5.47 5.88 2.09
N ALA A 10 4.91 6.42 1.00
CA ALA A 10 5.68 6.69 -0.22
C ALA A 10 6.81 7.73 -0.04
N ARG A 11 6.68 8.65 0.93
CA ARG A 11 7.74 9.63 1.24
C ARG A 11 8.79 9.12 2.23
N GLU A 12 8.37 8.37 3.24
CA GLU A 12 9.22 8.02 4.39
C GLU A 12 9.79 6.61 4.33
N ALA A 13 9.07 5.64 3.73
CA ALA A 13 9.51 4.25 3.65
C ALA A 13 10.47 4.05 2.47
N ARG A 14 11.57 3.34 2.72
CA ARG A 14 12.53 2.97 1.67
C ARG A 14 11.95 1.86 0.81
N ASN A 15 12.20 1.92 -0.50
CA ASN A 15 11.77 0.90 -1.47
C ASN A 15 10.25 0.67 -1.46
N PHE A 16 9.46 1.73 -1.27
CA PHE A 16 8.01 1.68 -1.31
C PHE A 16 7.50 2.09 -2.71
N GLN A 17 6.55 1.34 -3.25
CA GLN A 17 5.97 1.57 -4.58
C GLN A 17 4.45 1.50 -4.48
N VAL A 18 3.76 2.50 -5.02
CA VAL A 18 2.30 2.47 -5.16
C VAL A 18 1.94 1.92 -6.54
N VAL A 19 0.96 1.01 -6.56
CA VAL A 19 0.37 0.44 -7.78
C VAL A 19 -1.12 0.74 -7.75
N SER A 20 -1.69 1.24 -8.85
CA SER A 20 -3.09 1.65 -8.91
C SER A 20 -3.84 0.92 -10.03
N GLN A 21 -4.95 0.27 -9.68
CA GLN A 21 -5.85 -0.43 -10.61
C GLN A 21 -6.87 0.48 -11.29
N ASP A 22 -7.09 1.70 -10.76
CA ASP A 22 -8.19 2.57 -11.18
C ASP A 22 -7.67 3.92 -11.70
N ASP A 23 -7.17 4.78 -10.81
CA ASP A 23 -6.62 6.08 -11.17
C ASP A 23 -5.13 6.17 -10.81
N PRO A 24 -4.20 6.20 -11.79
CA PRO A 24 -2.76 6.36 -11.53
C PRO A 24 -2.38 7.78 -11.04
N ARG A 25 -3.36 8.67 -10.82
CA ARG A 25 -3.19 9.97 -10.16
C ARG A 25 -3.54 9.91 -8.66
N PHE A 26 -4.05 8.78 -8.18
CA PHE A 26 -4.36 8.53 -6.77
C PHE A 26 -3.35 7.54 -6.17
N PRO A 27 -2.80 7.79 -4.97
CA PRO A 27 -3.01 8.96 -4.12
C PRO A 27 -2.32 10.21 -4.70
N SER A 28 -2.95 11.38 -4.51
CA SER A 28 -2.37 12.64 -4.97
C SER A 28 -0.99 12.87 -4.33
N SER A 29 -0.08 13.61 -4.97
CA SER A 29 1.29 13.90 -4.50
C SER A 29 2.31 12.74 -4.46
N VAL A 30 1.93 11.51 -4.83
CA VAL A 30 2.91 10.44 -5.09
C VAL A 30 3.36 10.52 -6.55
N GLU A 31 4.63 10.81 -6.78
CA GLU A 31 5.16 11.08 -8.14
C GLU A 31 5.30 9.81 -9.00
N ALA A 32 5.60 8.67 -8.37
CA ALA A 32 5.84 7.41 -9.05
C ALA A 32 4.78 6.39 -8.67
N ILE A 33 3.63 6.42 -9.35
CA ILE A 33 2.58 5.39 -9.25
C ILE A 33 2.70 4.49 -10.48
N ILE A 34 2.74 3.18 -10.28
CA ILE A 34 2.63 2.22 -11.38
C ILE A 34 1.17 2.10 -11.76
N ASP A 35 0.89 2.38 -13.04
CA ASP A 35 -0.41 2.17 -13.66
C ASP A 35 -0.63 0.68 -13.91
N ASP A 36 -1.65 0.12 -13.26
CA ASP A 36 -2.05 -1.28 -13.35
C ASP A 36 -3.53 -1.41 -13.74
N ARG A 37 -4.04 -0.48 -14.56
CA ARG A 37 -5.43 -0.53 -15.07
C ARG A 37 -5.72 -1.74 -15.94
N GLU A 38 -4.69 -2.32 -16.56
CA GLU A 38 -4.79 -3.60 -17.29
C GLU A 38 -4.75 -4.82 -16.35
N LEU A 39 -4.57 -4.61 -15.04
CA LEU A 39 -4.59 -5.62 -13.97
C LEU A 39 -3.47 -6.67 -14.03
N ASP A 40 -2.40 -6.45 -14.79
CA ASP A 40 -1.28 -7.39 -14.91
C ASP A 40 -0.61 -7.70 -13.56
N LEU A 41 -0.25 -6.66 -12.79
CA LEU A 41 0.40 -6.82 -11.50
C LEU A 41 -0.57 -7.33 -10.45
N SER A 42 -1.80 -6.85 -10.48
CA SER A 42 -2.84 -7.27 -9.54
C SER A 42 -3.23 -8.73 -9.72
N TRP A 43 -3.34 -9.19 -10.96
CA TRP A 43 -3.56 -10.60 -11.27
C TRP A 43 -2.37 -11.45 -10.83
N LEU A 44 -1.15 -11.04 -11.18
CA LEU A 44 0.07 -11.75 -10.81
C LEU A 44 0.22 -11.93 -9.30
N ASN A 45 -0.20 -10.95 -8.51
CA ASN A 45 -0.08 -10.95 -7.05
C ASN A 45 -1.35 -11.40 -6.31
N ASN A 46 -2.36 -11.87 -7.06
CA ASN A 46 -3.66 -12.31 -6.53
C ASN A 46 -4.30 -11.26 -5.60
N ILE A 47 -4.47 -10.04 -6.12
CA ILE A 47 -5.07 -8.91 -5.40
C ILE A 47 -6.58 -8.92 -5.61
N GLU A 48 -7.31 -9.06 -4.50
CA GLU A 48 -8.78 -9.12 -4.48
C GLU A 48 -9.42 -7.91 -3.78
N PHE A 49 -8.69 -7.28 -2.86
CA PHE A 49 -9.20 -6.16 -2.06
C PHE A 49 -8.19 -5.01 -2.03
N MET A 50 -8.71 -3.78 -2.04
CA MET A 50 -7.89 -2.57 -1.93
C MET A 50 -8.16 -1.85 -0.60
N PRO A 51 -7.14 -1.29 0.04
CA PRO A 51 -5.72 -1.43 -0.29
C PRO A 51 -5.19 -2.82 0.09
N THR A 52 -4.14 -3.30 -0.57
CA THR A 52 -3.33 -4.44 -0.12
C THR A 52 -1.86 -4.00 -0.10
N LEU A 53 -1.17 -4.21 1.02
CA LEU A 53 0.24 -3.93 1.18
C LEU A 53 1.03 -5.24 1.19
N ILE A 54 2.03 -5.38 0.32
CA ILE A 54 2.82 -6.60 0.17
C ILE A 54 4.29 -6.26 0.40
N ARG A 55 4.98 -7.11 1.16
CA ARG A 55 6.44 -7.04 1.32
C ARG A 55 7.09 -8.16 0.52
N PHE A 56 8.04 -7.77 -0.32
CA PHE A 56 8.91 -8.68 -1.06
C PHE A 56 10.31 -8.70 -0.46
N GLU A 57 10.92 -9.88 -0.37
CA GLU A 57 12.34 -10.08 -0.09
C GLU A 57 12.91 -11.06 -1.10
N GLY A 58 13.99 -10.68 -1.79
CA GLY A 58 14.61 -11.53 -2.81
C GLY A 58 13.67 -11.93 -3.96
N GLY A 59 12.71 -11.07 -4.32
CA GLY A 59 11.72 -11.33 -5.37
C GLY A 59 10.58 -12.27 -4.96
N ARG A 60 10.50 -12.69 -3.69
CA ARG A 60 9.39 -13.47 -3.14
C ARG A 60 8.57 -12.64 -2.18
N GLU A 61 7.26 -12.79 -2.23
CA GLU A 61 6.38 -12.30 -1.18
C GLU A 61 6.72 -13.01 0.15
N VAL A 62 6.86 -12.22 1.21
CA VAL A 62 7.12 -12.71 2.57
C VAL A 62 6.02 -12.34 3.57
N GLU A 63 5.26 -11.29 3.29
CA GLU A 63 4.18 -10.82 4.16
C GLU A 63 3.19 -9.97 3.35
N ARG A 64 1.90 -10.06 3.68
CA ARG A 64 0.86 -9.17 3.14
C ARG A 64 -0.10 -8.70 4.22
N VAL A 65 -0.66 -7.51 4.02
CA VAL A 65 -1.77 -6.96 4.79
C VAL A 65 -2.87 -6.58 3.81
N VAL A 66 -4.05 -7.15 4.04
CA VAL A 66 -5.26 -6.86 3.24
C VAL A 66 -6.10 -5.83 3.98
N GLY A 67 -6.54 -4.80 3.26
CA GLY A 67 -7.21 -3.64 3.84
C GLY A 67 -6.28 -2.75 4.66
N TRP A 68 -6.88 -1.92 5.50
CA TRP A 68 -6.15 -1.13 6.47
C TRP A 68 -6.10 -1.85 7.81
N ASP A 69 -4.90 -2.32 8.18
CA ASP A 69 -4.53 -2.75 9.52
C ASP A 69 -3.37 -1.87 9.97
N ARG A 70 -3.62 -0.98 10.95
CA ARG A 70 -2.62 -0.01 11.37
C ARG A 70 -1.33 -0.68 11.83
N ASP A 71 -1.41 -1.72 12.65
CA ASP A 71 -0.23 -2.35 13.23
C ASP A 71 0.56 -3.09 12.14
N GLY A 72 -0.12 -3.72 11.18
CA GLY A 72 0.48 -4.33 10.00
C GLY A 72 1.19 -3.32 9.11
N TRP A 73 0.52 -2.19 8.80
CA TRP A 73 1.13 -1.13 8.01
C TRP A 73 2.33 -0.49 8.72
N GLN A 74 2.26 -0.25 10.03
CA GLN A 74 3.39 0.27 10.81
C GLN A 74 4.58 -0.69 10.78
N ARG A 75 4.35 -2.01 10.94
CA ARG A 75 5.42 -3.02 10.85
C ARG A 75 6.04 -3.08 9.46
N LEU A 76 5.23 -3.12 8.41
CA LEU A 76 5.72 -3.27 7.03
C LEU A 76 6.40 -2.01 6.49
N THR A 77 5.92 -0.82 6.86
CA THR A 77 6.53 0.46 6.44
C THR A 77 7.68 0.90 7.35
N GLY A 78 7.74 0.38 8.58
CA GLY A 78 8.67 0.84 9.62
C GLY A 78 8.30 2.20 10.24
N ILE A 79 7.13 2.76 9.91
CA ILE A 79 6.69 4.08 10.39
C ILE A 79 5.82 3.88 11.65
N ALA A 80 6.43 4.03 12.83
CA ALA A 80 5.82 3.64 14.10
C ALA A 80 4.52 4.38 14.48
N ASP A 81 4.30 5.59 13.96
CA ASP A 81 3.12 6.42 14.23
C ASP A 81 2.18 6.54 13.03
N LEU A 82 2.36 5.71 11.99
CA LEU A 82 1.49 5.70 10.81
C LEU A 82 0.04 5.45 11.25
N GLY A 83 -0.89 6.26 10.73
CA GLY A 83 -2.30 6.10 11.03
C GLY A 83 -2.73 6.41 12.47
N ALA A 84 -1.94 7.17 13.25
CA ALA A 84 -2.30 7.56 14.62
C ALA A 84 -3.66 8.28 14.72
N ARG A 85 -4.13 8.91 13.63
CA ARG A 85 -5.43 9.59 13.53
C ARG A 85 -6.53 8.75 12.87
N HIS A 86 -6.27 7.49 12.57
CA HIS A 86 -7.21 6.59 11.91
C HIS A 86 -7.65 5.45 12.85
N PRO A 87 -8.85 4.87 12.63
CA PRO A 87 -9.26 3.62 13.27
C PRO A 87 -8.20 2.52 13.08
N VAL A 88 -8.13 1.61 14.04
CA VAL A 88 -7.14 0.52 14.03
C VAL A 88 -7.30 -0.38 12.80
N PHE A 89 -8.55 -0.64 12.39
CA PHE A 89 -8.88 -1.48 11.26
C PHE A 89 -9.95 -0.85 10.38
N LYS A 90 -9.82 -1.00 9.06
CA LYS A 90 -10.90 -0.81 8.10
C LYS A 90 -10.83 -1.90 7.03
N PRO A 91 -11.95 -2.58 6.74
CA PRO A 91 -12.01 -3.46 5.57
C PRO A 91 -11.82 -2.64 4.30
N GLY A 92 -11.34 -3.32 3.25
CA GLY A 92 -11.24 -2.77 1.90
C GLY A 92 -12.60 -2.45 1.31
#